data_AF-A0A3D4ISH1-F1
#
_entry.id   AF-A0A3D4ISH1-F1
#
_cell.length_a   1.000
_cell.length_b   1.000
_cell.length_c   1.000
_cell.angle_alpha   90.00
_cell.angle_beta   90.00
_cell.angle_gamma   90.00
#
_symmetry.space_group_name_H-M   'P 1'
#
loop_
_entity.id
_entity.type
_entity.pdbx_description
1 polymer ?
#
loop_
_entity_poly.entity_id
_entity_poly.type
_entity_poly.pdbx_seq_one_letter_code
_entity_poly.pdbx_strand_id
1 'polypeptide(L)'
;MTLRSFQDCIRESGDLRHLLLGNGFSRACRDQIFSYDSLFDAADWKDAQERIQKAFDAVNTRDFEQVMELLELCSSLSDAYAIPSQVKTEMKKDAQLLRKILVETLARHHPKDPTEISEKEYSSCQKFLGHFERIY
;
A
#
# COMPACT_ATOMS: atom_id res chain seq x y z
N MET A 1 -25.12 -5.78 13.80
CA MET A 1 -24.43 -6.80 12.98
C MET A 1 -23.44 -7.49 13.91
N THR A 2 -23.52 -8.80 14.10
CA THR A 2 -22.60 -9.53 15.00
C THR A 2 -21.35 -9.91 14.22
N LEU A 3 -20.17 -9.47 14.69
CA LEU A 3 -18.88 -9.87 14.11
C LEU A 3 -18.65 -11.36 14.37
N ARG A 4 -18.33 -12.12 13.31
CA ARG A 4 -18.00 -13.55 13.39
C ARG A 4 -16.49 -13.72 13.56
N SER A 5 -16.08 -14.78 14.24
CA SER A 5 -14.66 -15.13 14.31
C SER A 5 -14.18 -15.73 12.99
N PHE A 6 -12.87 -15.70 12.74
CA PHE A 6 -12.27 -16.37 11.60
C PHE A 6 -12.65 -17.86 11.53
N GLN A 7 -12.65 -18.55 12.67
CA GLN A 7 -12.99 -19.98 12.75
C GLN A 7 -14.44 -20.27 12.40
N ASP A 8 -15.37 -19.36 12.73
CA ASP A 8 -16.78 -19.49 12.35
C ASP A 8 -16.91 -19.37 10.82
N CYS A 9 -16.25 -18.36 10.23
CA CYS A 9 -16.26 -18.16 8.78
C CYS A 9 -15.63 -19.34 8.02
N ILE A 10 -14.54 -19.93 8.53
CA ILE A 10 -13.93 -21.13 7.92
C ILE A 10 -14.90 -22.31 7.94
N ARG A 11 -15.64 -22.50 9.02
CA ARG A 11 -16.61 -23.61 9.15
C ARG A 11 -17.78 -23.50 8.19
N GLU A 12 -18.21 -22.28 7.90
CA GLU A 12 -19.38 -22.00 7.07
C GLU A 12 -19.06 -21.92 5.57
N SER A 13 -17.81 -21.63 5.20
CA SER A 13 -17.41 -21.36 3.81
C SER A 13 -17.30 -22.58 2.88
N GLY A 14 -17.52 -23.80 3.40
CA GLY A 14 -17.33 -25.05 2.62
C GLY A 14 -15.86 -25.27 2.23
N ASP A 15 -15.56 -26.31 1.45
CA ASP A 15 -14.16 -26.75 1.26
C ASP A 15 -13.38 -25.95 0.20
N LEU A 16 -14.07 -25.41 -0.80
CA LEU A 16 -13.48 -24.61 -1.88
C LEU A 16 -13.20 -23.17 -1.44
N ARG A 17 -12.06 -22.95 -0.79
CA ARG A 17 -11.65 -21.63 -0.30
C ARG A 17 -10.48 -21.08 -1.12
N HIS A 18 -10.59 -19.82 -1.53
CA HIS A 18 -9.52 -19.08 -2.21
C HIS A 18 -9.14 -17.85 -1.39
N LEU A 19 -7.85 -17.53 -1.39
CA LEU A 19 -7.28 -16.40 -0.68
C LEU A 19 -6.68 -15.42 -1.68
N LEU A 20 -6.98 -14.13 -1.51
CA LEU A 20 -6.28 -13.04 -2.19
C LEU A 20 -5.43 -12.31 -1.15
N LEU A 21 -4.12 -12.26 -1.35
CA LEU A 21 -3.18 -11.59 -0.45
C LEU A 21 -2.90 -10.17 -0.93
N GLY A 22 -3.41 -9.19 -0.19
CA GLY A 22 -3.07 -7.79 -0.38
C GLY A 22 -1.86 -7.35 0.46
N ASN A 23 -1.52 -6.06 0.35
CA ASN A 23 -0.46 -5.41 1.14
C ASN A 23 -0.66 -5.53 2.67
N GLY A 24 -1.90 -5.72 3.14
CA GLY A 24 -2.22 -5.95 4.55
C GLY A 24 -1.51 -7.17 5.13
N PHE A 25 -1.22 -8.18 4.32
CA PHE A 25 -0.42 -9.33 4.74
C PHE A 25 1.03 -8.92 5.03
N SER A 26 1.65 -8.13 4.16
CA SER A 26 3.00 -7.60 4.35
C SER A 26 3.09 -6.71 5.60
N ARG A 27 2.08 -5.86 5.82
CA ARG A 27 1.99 -5.03 7.03
C ARG A 27 1.82 -5.84 8.32
N ALA A 28 0.94 -6.84 8.31
CA ALA A 28 0.76 -7.73 9.45
C ALA A 28 2.02 -8.53 9.77
N CYS A 29 2.82 -8.86 8.76
CA CYS A 29 4.10 -9.54 8.92
C CYS A 29 5.17 -8.60 9.47
N ARG A 30 5.39 -7.43 8.85
CA ARG A 30 6.47 -6.50 9.21
C ARG A 30 6.02 -5.05 9.06
N ASP A 31 5.22 -4.55 10.00
CA ASP A 31 4.69 -3.18 9.94
C ASP A 31 5.81 -2.13 10.01
N GLN A 32 6.94 -2.41 10.67
CA GLN A 32 8.08 -1.48 10.70
C GLN A 32 8.70 -1.22 9.32
N ILE A 33 8.44 -2.08 8.34
CA ILE A 33 8.94 -1.95 6.96
C ILE A 33 7.83 -1.42 6.04
N PHE A 34 6.61 -1.94 6.22
CA PHE A 34 5.50 -1.69 5.29
C PHE A 34 4.44 -0.69 5.80
N SER A 35 4.63 -0.09 6.98
CA SER A 35 3.77 1.02 7.41
C SER A 35 3.95 2.24 6.50
N TYR A 36 2.91 3.06 6.41
CA TYR A 36 2.96 4.30 5.62
C TYR A 36 4.05 5.24 6.14
N ASP A 37 4.22 5.33 7.45
CA ASP A 37 5.28 6.14 8.07
C ASP A 37 6.66 5.64 7.65
N SER A 38 6.91 4.33 7.76
CA SER A 38 8.17 3.70 7.37
C SER A 38 8.50 3.92 5.90
N LEU A 39 7.52 3.73 5.01
CA LEU A 39 7.71 3.92 3.57
C LEU A 39 8.00 5.39 3.24
N PHE A 40 7.31 6.32 3.90
CA PHE A 40 7.54 7.75 3.71
C PHE A 40 8.92 8.18 4.19
N ASP A 41 9.35 7.69 5.35
CA ASP A 41 10.66 8.02 5.93
C ASP A 41 11.81 7.41 5.13
N ALA A 42 11.59 6.24 4.51
CA ALA A 42 12.56 5.53 3.68
C ALA A 42 12.67 6.05 2.23
N ALA A 43 11.71 6.87 1.79
CA ALA A 43 11.64 7.33 0.42
C ALA A 43 12.81 8.25 0.03
N ASP A 44 13.33 8.08 -1.19
CA ASP A 44 14.34 8.98 -1.76
C ASP A 44 13.64 10.13 -2.49
N TRP A 45 13.71 11.32 -1.90
CA TRP A 45 13.02 12.51 -2.38
C TRP A 45 13.88 13.42 -3.28
N LYS A 46 15.09 13.01 -3.68
CA LYS A 46 16.04 13.87 -4.43
C LYS A 46 15.46 14.47 -5.72
N ASP A 47 14.65 13.70 -6.45
CA ASP A 47 14.03 14.14 -7.69
C ASP A 47 12.63 14.76 -7.48
N ALA A 48 12.13 14.75 -6.25
CA ALA A 48 10.80 15.23 -5.92
C ALA A 48 10.77 16.76 -5.80
N GLN A 49 9.77 17.35 -6.41
CA GLN A 49 9.50 18.78 -6.26
C GLN A 49 8.90 19.06 -4.88
N GLU A 50 9.19 20.22 -4.29
CA GLU A 50 8.70 20.62 -2.96
C GLU A 50 7.16 20.51 -2.85
N ARG A 51 6.45 20.78 -3.95
CA ARG A 51 4.98 20.68 -4.01
C ARG A 51 4.44 19.28 -3.69
N ILE A 52 5.22 18.23 -3.91
CA ILE A 52 4.83 16.85 -3.60
C ILE A 52 4.71 16.68 -2.08
N GLN A 53 5.72 17.13 -1.31
CA GLN A 53 5.66 17.08 0.15
C GLN A 53 4.51 17.93 0.69
N LYS A 54 4.31 19.13 0.12
CA LYS A 54 3.15 19.97 0.45
C LYS A 54 1.80 19.28 0.19
N ALA A 55 1.71 18.38 -0.79
CA ALA A 55 0.50 17.62 -1.04
C ALA A 55 0.20 16.62 0.10
N PHE A 56 1.21 15.94 0.62
CA PHE A 56 1.05 15.08 1.80
C PHE A 56 0.61 15.89 3.03
N ASP A 57 1.25 17.04 3.26
CA ASP A 57 0.90 17.93 4.38
C ASP A 57 -0.53 18.45 4.25
N ALA A 58 -0.95 18.86 3.05
CA ALA A 58 -2.29 19.38 2.79
C ALA A 58 -3.39 18.33 3.00
N VAL A 59 -3.12 17.07 2.68
CA VAL A 59 -4.05 15.95 2.88
C VAL A 59 -3.94 15.38 4.29
N ASN A 60 -2.91 15.75 5.05
CA ASN A 60 -2.58 15.21 6.37
C ASN A 60 -2.48 13.68 6.37
N THR A 61 -1.64 13.17 5.45
CA THR A 61 -1.40 11.74 5.29
C THR A 61 0.06 11.46 4.97
N ARG A 62 0.50 10.22 5.20
CA ARG A 62 1.76 9.69 4.66
C ARG A 62 1.53 8.55 3.65
N ASP A 63 0.27 8.27 3.33
CA ASP A 63 -0.09 7.25 2.35
C ASP A 63 0.13 7.75 0.93
N PHE A 64 1.11 7.16 0.24
CA PHE A 64 1.43 7.47 -1.15
C PHE A 64 0.24 7.23 -2.08
N GLU A 65 -0.52 6.14 -1.88
CA GLU A 65 -1.62 5.77 -2.75
C GLU A 65 -2.74 6.81 -2.68
N GLN A 66 -3.03 7.28 -1.47
CA GLN A 66 -4.01 8.34 -1.26
C GLN A 66 -3.61 9.65 -1.96
N VAL A 67 -2.36 10.08 -1.85
CA VAL A 67 -1.90 11.32 -2.53
C VAL A 67 -1.85 11.14 -4.05
N MET A 68 -1.41 9.99 -4.54
CA MET A 68 -1.43 9.68 -5.99
C MET A 68 -2.85 9.72 -6.54
N GLU A 69 -3.80 9.08 -5.87
CA GLU A 69 -5.21 9.07 -6.28
C GLU A 69 -5.79 10.48 -6.31
N LEU A 70 -5.53 11.29 -5.27
CA LEU A 70 -5.99 12.67 -5.22
C LEU A 70 -5.39 13.53 -6.33
N LEU A 71 -4.11 13.36 -6.67
CA LEU A 71 -3.49 14.05 -7.81
C LEU A 71 -4.13 13.64 -9.13
N GLU A 72 -4.39 12.35 -9.35
CA GLU A 72 -5.04 11.84 -10.57
C GLU A 72 -6.49 12.36 -10.68
N LEU A 73 -7.26 12.34 -9.59
CA LEU A 73 -8.62 12.87 -9.53
C LEU A 73 -8.66 14.38 -9.76
N CYS A 74 -7.81 15.16 -9.08
CA CYS A 74 -7.72 16.60 -9.28
C CYS A 74 -7.33 16.95 -10.73
N SER A 75 -6.42 16.18 -11.34
CA SER A 75 -6.05 16.35 -12.74
C SER A 75 -7.23 16.10 -13.70
N SER A 76 -8.13 15.19 -13.34
CA SER A 76 -9.32 14.85 -14.12
C SER A 76 -10.40 15.94 -13.99
N LEU A 77 -10.49 16.59 -12.83
CA LEU A 77 -11.40 17.72 -12.60
C LEU A 77 -10.87 19.04 -13.15
N SER A 78 -9.58 19.15 -13.46
CA SER A 78 -8.93 20.41 -13.84
C SER A 78 -9.64 21.17 -14.97
N ASP A 79 -10.15 20.46 -15.98
CA ASP A 79 -10.82 21.10 -17.13
C ASP A 79 -12.16 21.74 -16.72
N ALA A 80 -12.90 21.11 -15.80
CA ALA A 80 -14.19 21.61 -15.31
C ALA A 80 -14.05 22.89 -14.46
N TYR A 81 -12.89 23.07 -13.83
CA TYR A 81 -12.59 24.23 -12.98
C TYR A 81 -11.69 25.27 -13.66
N ALA A 82 -11.50 25.17 -14.98
CA ALA A 82 -10.64 26.07 -15.76
C ALA A 82 -9.20 26.19 -15.20
N ILE A 83 -8.69 25.12 -14.58
CA ILE A 83 -7.33 25.04 -14.08
C ILE A 83 -6.36 25.00 -15.28
N PRO A 84 -5.23 25.75 -15.25
CA PRO A 84 -4.27 25.74 -16.34
C PRO A 84 -3.78 24.34 -16.69
N SER A 85 -3.65 24.06 -18.00
CA SER A 85 -3.19 22.76 -18.52
C SER A 85 -1.81 22.35 -18.02
N GLN A 86 -0.96 23.33 -17.71
CA GLN A 86 0.32 23.10 -17.06
C GLN A 86 0.15 22.42 -15.69
N VAL A 87 -0.74 22.93 -14.83
CA VAL A 87 -0.98 22.40 -13.49
C VAL A 87 -1.55 20.99 -13.56
N LYS A 88 -2.48 20.73 -14.49
CA LYS A 88 -2.97 19.38 -14.79
C LYS A 88 -1.83 18.41 -15.15
N THR A 89 -0.88 18.88 -15.96
CA THR A 89 0.27 18.09 -16.39
C THR A 89 1.23 17.83 -15.22
N GLU A 90 1.44 18.83 -14.36
CA GLU A 90 2.25 18.71 -13.15
C GLU A 90 1.66 17.69 -12.17
N MET A 91 0.35 17.75 -11.88
CA MET A 91 -0.33 16.76 -11.02
C MET A 91 -0.14 15.33 -11.53
N LYS A 92 -0.30 15.10 -12.85
CA LYS A 92 -0.09 13.77 -13.45
C LYS A 92 1.36 13.30 -13.37
N LYS A 93 2.32 14.20 -13.61
CA LYS A 93 3.74 13.89 -13.49
C LYS A 93 4.12 13.55 -12.05
N ASP A 94 3.59 14.29 -11.09
CA ASP A 94 3.85 14.06 -9.67
C ASP A 94 3.29 12.72 -9.21
N ALA A 95 2.08 12.35 -9.64
CA ALA A 95 1.51 11.03 -9.36
C ALA A 95 2.38 9.89 -9.93
N GLN A 96 2.90 10.05 -11.15
CA GLN A 96 3.82 9.08 -11.76
C GLN A 96 5.16 9.00 -11.03
N LEU A 97 5.70 10.14 -10.60
CA LEU A 97 6.94 10.18 -9.82
C LEU A 97 6.76 9.52 -8.46
N LEU A 98 5.64 9.78 -7.76
CA LEU A 98 5.31 9.11 -6.51
C LEU A 98 5.21 7.59 -6.66
N ARG A 99 4.62 7.11 -7.76
CA ARG A 99 4.58 5.67 -8.06
C ARG A 99 5.97 5.08 -8.19
N LYS A 100 6.88 5.78 -8.89
CA LYS A 100 8.28 5.37 -9.04
C LYS A 100 8.98 5.33 -7.68
N ILE A 101 8.87 6.40 -6.89
CA ILE A 101 9.48 6.50 -5.55
C ILE A 101 8.99 5.36 -4.64
N LEU A 102 7.68 5.09 -4.63
CA LEU A 102 7.09 4.02 -3.82
C LEU A 102 7.65 2.64 -4.21
N VAL A 103 7.66 2.32 -5.52
CA VAL A 103 8.18 1.05 -6.02
C VAL A 103 9.67 0.87 -5.69
N GLU A 104 10.48 1.90 -5.89
CA GLU A 104 11.91 1.87 -5.59
C GLU A 104 12.18 1.76 -4.08
N THR A 105 11.33 2.36 -3.26
CA THR A 105 11.42 2.25 -1.80
C THR A 105 11.08 0.84 -1.33
N LEU A 106 9.98 0.26 -1.82
CA LEU A 106 9.61 -1.12 -1.54
C LEU A 106 10.71 -2.11 -1.97
N ALA A 107 11.28 -1.92 -3.16
CA ALA A 107 12.34 -2.79 -3.68
C ALA A 107 13.62 -2.74 -2.82
N ARG A 108 13.97 -1.59 -2.25
CA ARG A 108 15.16 -1.43 -1.40
C ARG A 108 14.96 -1.98 0.01
N HIS A 109 13.74 -1.89 0.55
CA HIS A 109 13.44 -2.21 1.94
C HIS A 109 12.81 -3.59 2.15
N HIS A 110 12.58 -4.36 1.08
CA HIS A 110 12.11 -5.73 1.20
C HIS A 110 13.13 -6.60 2.00
N PRO A 111 12.68 -7.36 3.02
CA PRO A 111 13.54 -8.30 3.74
C PRO A 111 14.25 -9.24 2.76
N LYS A 112 15.57 -9.39 2.90
CA LYS A 112 16.37 -10.23 2.00
C LYS A 112 16.34 -11.71 2.40
N ASP A 113 16.00 -12.01 3.65
CA ASP A 113 16.13 -13.35 4.20
C ASP A 113 14.84 -13.80 4.93
N PRO A 114 14.23 -14.92 4.51
CA PRO A 114 13.08 -15.53 5.21
C PRO A 114 13.35 -15.89 6.67
N THR A 115 14.61 -16.03 7.07
CA THR A 115 15.00 -16.38 8.46
C THR A 115 14.74 -15.27 9.47
N GLU A 116 14.40 -14.07 9.03
CA GLU A 116 13.92 -12.99 9.90
C GLU A 116 12.51 -13.26 10.47
N ILE A 117 11.78 -14.25 9.95
CA ILE A 117 10.48 -14.69 10.45
C ILE A 117 10.68 -15.74 11.54
N SER A 118 10.13 -15.49 12.74
CA SER A 118 10.21 -16.47 13.83
C SER A 118 9.44 -17.75 13.48
N GLU A 119 9.89 -18.90 14.00
CA GLU A 119 9.21 -20.19 13.78
C GLU A 119 7.73 -20.14 14.19
N LYS A 120 7.40 -19.37 15.24
CA LYS A 120 6.02 -19.19 15.70
C LYS A 120 5.16 -18.44 14.69
N GLU A 121 5.66 -17.33 14.15
CA GLU A 121 4.98 -16.56 13.10
C GLU A 121 4.82 -17.43 11.85
N TYR A 122 5.87 -18.14 11.46
CA TYR A 122 5.88 -19.04 10.32
C TYR A 122 4.84 -20.15 10.46
N SER A 123 4.80 -20.85 11.60
CA SER A 123 3.83 -21.90 11.90
C SER A 123 2.39 -21.36 11.93
N SER A 124 2.19 -20.16 12.48
CA SER A 124 0.86 -19.54 12.53
C SER A 124 0.37 -19.17 11.14
N CYS A 125 1.24 -18.61 10.31
CA CYS A 125 0.97 -18.29 8.92
C CYS A 125 0.65 -19.56 8.11
N GLN A 126 1.44 -20.62 8.24
CA GLN A 126 1.17 -21.90 7.58
C GLN A 126 -0.20 -22.48 7.94
N LYS A 127 -0.59 -22.43 9.22
CA LYS A 127 -1.91 -22.90 9.65
C LYS A 127 -3.04 -22.09 9.01
N PHE A 128 -2.87 -20.77 8.93
CA PHE A 128 -3.82 -19.89 8.26
C PHE A 128 -3.92 -20.21 6.76
N LEU A 129 -2.79 -20.25 6.05
CA LEU A 129 -2.74 -20.51 4.61
C LEU A 129 -3.25 -21.91 4.25
N GLY A 130 -3.07 -22.89 5.14
CA GLY A 130 -3.56 -24.26 4.96
C GLY A 130 -5.09 -24.41 4.89
N HIS A 131 -5.85 -23.36 5.17
CA HIS A 131 -7.31 -23.36 4.97
C HIS A 131 -7.73 -23.13 3.50
N PHE A 132 -6.83 -22.72 2.61
CA PHE A 132 -7.15 -22.27 1.26
C PHE A 132 -6.51 -23.15 0.19
N GLU A 133 -7.28 -23.50 -0.85
CA GLU A 133 -6.79 -24.31 -1.97
C GLU A 133 -5.95 -23.51 -2.97
N ARG A 134 -6.24 -22.21 -3.10
CA ARG A 134 -5.53 -21.29 -4.01
C ARG A 134 -5.27 -19.96 -3.32
N ILE A 135 -4.09 -19.42 -3.58
CA ILE A 135 -3.63 -18.14 -3.06
C ILE A 135 -3.23 -17.29 -4.28
N TYR A 136 -3.77 -16.08 -4.33
CA TYR A 136 -3.58 -15.08 -5.40
C TYR A 136 -2.88 -13.84 -4.85
#